data_AF-A0A1H4RNV1-F1
#
_entry.id   AF-A0A1H4RNV1-F1
#
_cell.length_a   1.000
_cell.length_b   1.000
_cell.length_c   1.000
_cell.angle_alpha   90.00
_cell.angle_beta   90.00
_cell.angle_gamma   90.00
#
_symmetry.space_group_name_H-M   'P 1'
#
loop_
_entity.id
_entity.type
_entity.pdbx_description
1 polymer ?
#
loop_
_entity_poly.entity_id
_entity_poly.type
_entity_poly.pdbx_seq_one_letter_code
_entity_poly.pdbx_strand_id
1 'polypeptide(L)' 'MDYTKSYKSQCDAACLHCGAALAQKQGAGRVKRFCTPDHGRLWRQRARALGFDV' A
#
# COMPACT_ATOMS: atom_id res chain seq x y z
N MET A 1 -9.68 10.48 -16.96
CA MET A 1 -8.61 10.36 -15.96
C MET A 1 -7.94 11.72 -15.86
N ASP A 2 -8.24 12.50 -14.82
CA ASP A 2 -7.65 13.83 -14.61
C ASP A 2 -6.23 13.69 -14.05
N TYR A 3 -5.24 13.90 -14.90
CA TYR A 3 -3.81 13.84 -14.55
C TYR A 3 -3.33 15.01 -13.66
N THR A 4 -4.19 16.00 -13.42
CA THR A 4 -3.90 17.18 -12.59
C THR A 4 -4.17 16.97 -11.10
N LYS A 5 -4.93 15.93 -10.73
CA LYS A 5 -5.19 15.57 -9.33
C LYS A 5 -4.08 14.67 -8.80
N SER A 6 -3.67 14.91 -7.55
CA SER A 6 -2.68 14.08 -6.86
C SER A 6 -3.12 12.61 -6.90
N TYR A 7 -2.32 11.74 -7.53
CA TYR A 7 -2.63 10.32 -7.79
C TYR A 7 -3.17 9.57 -6.55
N LYS A 8 -2.69 9.92 -5.34
CA LYS A 8 -3.15 9.33 -4.08
C LYS A 8 -4.63 9.56 -3.77
N SER A 9 -5.22 10.66 -4.23
CA SER A 9 -6.63 10.98 -3.99
C SER A 9 -7.61 10.11 -4.76
N GLN A 10 -7.10 9.32 -5.72
CA GLN A 10 -7.89 8.41 -6.55
C GLN A 10 -7.72 6.93 -6.14
N CYS A 11 -6.98 6.66 -5.06
CA CYS A 11 -6.70 5.29 -4.62
C CYS A 11 -7.32 5.02 -3.24
N ASP A 12 -8.49 4.40 -3.22
CA ASP A 12 -8.97 3.68 -2.05
C ASP A 12 -8.05 2.48 -1.82
N ALA A 13 -7.14 2.60 -0.85
CA ALA A 13 -6.12 1.59 -0.62
C ALA A 13 -6.51 0.70 0.57
N ALA A 14 -6.61 -0.60 0.35
CA ALA A 14 -6.64 -1.60 1.42
C ALA A 14 -5.21 -2.06 1.76
N CYS A 15 -5.01 -2.50 3.00
CA CYS A 15 -3.75 -3.11 3.40
C CYS A 15 -3.55 -4.43 2.67
N LEU A 16 -2.41 -4.58 1.99
CA LEU A 16 -2.10 -5.81 1.25
C LEU A 16 -1.92 -7.06 2.15
N HIS A 17 -1.75 -6.88 3.46
CA HIS A 17 -1.60 -7.98 4.41
C HIS A 17 -2.93 -8.41 5.05
N CYS A 18 -3.72 -7.45 5.55
CA CYS A 18 -4.91 -7.73 6.34
C CYS A 18 -6.22 -7.22 5.72
N GLY A 19 -6.17 -6.55 4.58
CA GLY A 19 -7.35 -5.99 3.90
C GLY A 19 -7.97 -4.76 4.57
N ALA A 20 -7.45 -4.29 5.71
CA ALA A 20 -7.98 -3.12 6.40
C ALA A 20 -7.89 -1.84 5.53
N ALA A 21 -8.90 -0.98 5.62
CA ALA A 21 -8.90 0.31 4.92
C ALA A 21 -7.71 1.18 5.37
N LEU A 22 -7.00 1.77 4.41
CA LEU A 22 -5.88 2.68 4.66
C LEU A 22 -6.28 4.11 4.32
N ALA A 23 -6.28 4.96 5.35
CA ALA A 23 -6.33 6.40 5.14
C ALA A 23 -5.06 6.86 4.39
N GLN A 24 -5.24 7.33 3.16
CA GLN A 24 -4.18 7.97 2.38
C GLN A 24 -4.12 9.45 2.73
N LYS A 25 -2.94 9.94 3.09
CA LYS A 25 -2.73 11.39 3.18
C LYS A 25 -2.65 11.97 1.77
N GLN A 26 -3.49 12.95 1.49
CA GLN A 26 -3.47 13.68 0.23
C GLN A 26 -2.12 14.40 0.06
N GLY A 27 -1.56 14.35 -1.16
CA GLY A 27 -0.31 15.01 -1.50
C GLY A 27 0.64 14.12 -2.32
N ALA A 28 1.75 14.71 -2.76
CA ALA A 28 2.77 13.99 -3.52
C ALA A 28 3.43 12.87 -2.70
N GLY A 29 3.91 11.83 -3.37
CA GLY A 29 4.70 10.74 -2.77
C GLY A 29 4.09 9.35 -2.95
N ARG A 30 4.64 8.37 -2.23
CA ARG A 30 4.24 6.96 -2.35
C ARG A 30 2.91 6.67 -1.63
N VAL A 31 2.05 5.86 -2.26
CA VAL A 31 0.81 5.34 -1.66
C VAL A 31 1.17 4.40 -0.50
N LYS A 32 0.49 4.57 0.65
CA LYS A 32 0.63 3.68 1.79
C LYS A 32 -0.03 2.33 1.45
N ARG A 33 0.75 1.24 1.47
CA ARG A 33 0.28 -0.13 1.13
C ARG A 33 -0.01 -1.02 2.34
N PHE A 34 0.48 -0.62 3.52
CA PHE A 34 0.36 -1.40 4.75
C PHE A 34 -0.10 -0.50 5.89
N CYS A 35 -0.97 -1.00 6.77
CA CYS A 35 -1.44 -0.22 7.92
C CYS A 35 -0.32 0.02 8.93
N THR A 36 0.51 -1.00 9.16
CA THR A 36 1.67 -0.98 10.06
C THR A 36 2.95 -1.42 9.33
N PRO A 37 4.14 -1.03 9.83
CA PRO A 37 5.41 -1.53 9.32
C PRO A 37 5.54 -3.05 9.40
N ASP A 38 5.00 -3.64 10.47
CA ASP A 38 5.05 -5.09 10.72
C ASP A 38 4.26 -5.88 9.66
N HIS A 39 3.08 -5.41 9.29
CA HIS A 39 2.31 -6.02 8.19
C HIS A 39 3.08 -5.99 6.86
N GLY A 40 3.82 -4.90 6.61
CA GLY A 40 4.71 -4.84 5.46
C GLY A 40 5.84 -5.87 5.53
N ARG A 41 6.41 -6.08 6.73
CA ARG A 41 7.46 -7.08 6.97
C ARG A 41 6.93 -8.50 6.78
N LEU A 42 5.81 -8.86 7.42
CA LEU A 42 5.20 -10.18 7.32
C LEU A 42 4.76 -10.51 5.89
N TRP A 43 4.18 -9.53 5.19
CA TRP A 43 3.78 -9.72 3.80
C TRP A 43 5.01 -9.99 2.91
N ARG A 44 6.09 -9.21 3.04
CA ARG A 44 7.35 -9.44 2.31
C ARG A 44 7.97 -10.79 2.65
N GLN A 45 7.97 -11.17 3.92
CA GLN A 45 8.51 -12.46 4.36
C GLN A 45 7.75 -13.63 3.74
N ARG A 46 6.40 -13.58 3.74
CA ARG A 46 5.57 -14.59 3.08
C ARG A 46 5.82 -14.64 1.58
N ALA A 47 5.88 -13.49 0.93
CA ALA A 47 6.08 -13.43 -0.51
C ALA A 47 7.47 -13.97 -0.92
N ARG A 48 8.54 -13.68 -0.15
CA ARG A 48 9.86 -14.31 -0.35
C ARG A 48 9.85 -15.82 -0.11
N ALA A 49 9.12 -16.29 0.91
CA ALA A 49 8.98 -17.72 1.17
C ALA A 49 8.25 -18.45 0.03
N LEU A 50 7.37 -17.74 -0.70
CA LEU A 50 6.70 -18.21 -1.90
C LEU A 50 7.53 -18.04 -3.18
N GLY A 51 8.76 -17.50 -3.08
CA GLY A 51 9.68 -17.33 -4.20
C GLY A 51 9.51 -16.03 -5.00
N PHE A 52 8.71 -15.07 -4.52
CA PHE A 52 8.56 -13.76 -5.17
C PHE A 52 9.68 -12.78 -4.74
N ASP A 53 10.10 -11.92 -5.67
CA ASP A 53 11.01 -10.81 -5.40
C ASP A 53 10.23 -9.56 -4.94
N VAL A 54 10.63 -8.97 -3.80
CA VAL A 54 9.82 -7.99 -3.04
C VAL A 54 10.61 -6.90 -2.31
#